data_AF-A0A962YGV4-F1
#
_entry.id   AF-A0A962YGV4-F1
#
_cell.length_a   1.000
_cell.length_b   1.000
_cell.length_c   1.000
_cell.angle_alpha   90.00
_cell.angle_beta   90.00
_cell.angle_gamma   90.00
#
_symmetry.space_group_name_H-M   'P 1'
#
loop_
_entity.id
_entity.type
_entity.pdbx_description
1 polymer ?
#
loop_
_entity_poly.entity_id
_entity_poly.type
_entity_poly.pdbx_seq_one_letter_code
_entity_poly.pdbx_strand_id
1 'polypeptide(L)'
;LRDPFRDSHFVSPEYQSRWPEAPEYLDALQQGAVTGLLDLSLLQTDRYEEALRQGISRLWAGDDPQAILDDVAASWDATTQKIGVDKQKAVYLDWAGKPNAYPQ
;
A
#
# COMPACT_ATOMS: atom_id res chain seq x y z
N LEU A 1 -5.73 -23.16 5.41
CA LEU A 1 -4.31 -22.72 5.32
C LEU A 1 -4.31 -21.20 5.51
N ARG A 2 -3.32 -20.64 6.21
CA ARG A 2 -3.14 -19.18 6.30
C ARG A 2 -2.33 -18.71 5.08
N ASP A 3 -2.34 -17.41 4.82
CA ASP A 3 -1.51 -16.83 3.75
C ASP A 3 -0.03 -17.20 3.95
N PRO A 4 0.70 -17.49 2.86
CA PRO A 4 2.11 -17.83 2.94
C PRO A 4 2.95 -16.61 3.38
N PHE A 5 3.82 -16.81 4.37
CA PHE A 5 4.70 -15.77 4.91
C PHE A 5 6.13 -16.29 5.18
N ARG A 6 6.40 -17.54 4.81
CA ARG A 6 7.71 -18.21 4.88
C ARG A 6 7.93 -18.96 3.59
N ASP A 7 9.19 -19.10 3.18
CA ASP A 7 9.58 -19.84 1.97
C ASP A 7 8.94 -21.24 1.90
N SER A 8 8.92 -21.96 3.04
CA SER A 8 8.31 -23.29 3.13
C SER A 8 6.81 -23.33 2.86
N HIS A 9 6.09 -22.22 3.03
CA HIS A 9 4.66 -22.15 2.73
C HIS A 9 4.41 -22.06 1.22
N PHE A 10 5.25 -21.32 0.49
CA PHE A 10 5.13 -21.14 -0.96
C PHE A 10 5.45 -22.44 -1.74
N VAL A 11 6.38 -23.25 -1.22
CA VAL A 11 6.81 -24.51 -1.86
C VAL A 11 6.10 -25.75 -1.30
N SER A 12 5.08 -25.58 -0.45
CA SER A 12 4.39 -26.70 0.21
C SER A 12 3.60 -27.55 -0.80
N PRO A 13 3.91 -28.85 -0.96
CA PRO A 13 3.16 -29.73 -1.85
C PRO A 13 1.68 -29.89 -1.44
N GLU A 14 1.42 -29.84 -0.13
CA GLU A 14 0.06 -29.87 0.42
C GLU A 14 -0.73 -28.61 0.04
N TYR A 15 -0.08 -27.45 -0.05
CA TYR A 15 -0.74 -26.22 -0.44
C TYR A 15 -0.95 -26.17 -1.96
N GLN A 16 0.08 -26.53 -2.74
CA GLN A 16 0.03 -26.59 -4.20
C GLN A 16 -1.03 -27.57 -4.74
N SER A 17 -1.50 -28.52 -3.94
CA SER A 17 -2.53 -29.50 -4.34
C SER A 17 -3.96 -29.14 -3.92
N ARG A 18 -4.20 -27.98 -3.29
CA ARG A 18 -5.53 -27.61 -2.77
C ARG A 18 -6.55 -27.28 -3.85
N TRP A 19 -6.11 -26.69 -4.96
CA TRP A 19 -6.91 -26.43 -6.15
C TRP A 19 -5.99 -26.36 -7.39
N PRO A 20 -6.51 -26.51 -8.61
CA PRO A 20 -5.67 -26.60 -9.82
C PRO A 20 -4.69 -25.43 -9.99
N GLU A 21 -5.12 -24.21 -9.69
CA GLU A 21 -4.34 -22.98 -9.82
C GLU A 21 -3.55 -22.61 -8.54
N ALA A 22 -3.48 -23.50 -7.55
CA ALA A 22 -2.76 -23.22 -6.29
C ALA A 22 -1.26 -22.97 -6.51
N PRO A 23 -0.56 -23.68 -7.42
CA PRO A 23 0.83 -23.37 -7.72
C PRO A 23 1.02 -21.95 -8.24
N GLU A 24 0.20 -21.51 -9.22
CA GLU A 24 0.26 -20.18 -9.82
C GLU A 24 -0.09 -19.09 -8.80
N TYR A 25 -1.07 -19.35 -7.94
CA TYR A 25 -1.43 -18.45 -6.84
C TYR A 25 -0.26 -18.24 -5.88
N LEU A 26 0.41 -19.30 -5.46
CA LEU A 26 1.55 -19.22 -4.53
C LEU A 26 2.76 -18.54 -5.16
N ASP A 27 3.02 -18.79 -6.45
CA ASP A 27 4.07 -18.09 -7.20
C ASP A 27 3.79 -16.58 -7.28
N ALA A 28 2.56 -16.18 -7.61
CA ALA A 28 2.16 -14.77 -7.64
C ALA A 28 2.30 -14.10 -6.26
N LEU A 29 1.91 -14.78 -5.18
CA LEU A 29 2.11 -14.27 -3.83
C LEU A 29 3.59 -14.16 -3.45
N GLN A 30 4.43 -15.12 -3.86
CA GLN A 30 5.86 -15.06 -3.58
C GLN A 30 6.51 -13.88 -4.30
N GLN A 31 6.17 -13.66 -5.56
CA GLN A 31 6.64 -12.50 -6.33
C GLN A 31 6.21 -11.18 -5.67
N GLY A 32 4.93 -11.09 -5.27
CA GLY A 32 4.41 -9.91 -4.57
C GLY A 32 5.06 -9.67 -3.20
N ALA A 33 5.42 -10.74 -2.47
CA ALA A 33 6.09 -10.63 -1.18
C ALA A 33 7.51 -10.07 -1.27
N VAL A 34 8.17 -10.20 -2.42
CA VAL A 34 9.52 -9.65 -2.67
C VAL A 34 9.46 -8.17 -3.04
N THR A 35 8.45 -7.76 -3.82
CA THR A 35 8.32 -6.38 -4.30
C THR A 35 7.40 -5.52 -3.42
N GLY A 36 6.79 -6.10 -2.39
CA GLY A 36 5.90 -5.40 -1.47
C GLY A 36 6.62 -4.33 -0.68
N LEU A 37 5.99 -3.16 -0.57
CA LEU A 37 6.48 -2.06 0.26
C LEU A 37 5.96 -2.21 1.69
N LEU A 38 6.77 -1.78 2.66
CA LEU A 38 6.27 -1.57 4.02
C LEU A 38 5.12 -0.54 3.99
N ASP A 39 4.00 -0.86 4.64
CA ASP A 39 2.87 0.07 4.75
C ASP A 39 3.32 1.44 5.27
N LEU A 40 2.84 2.50 4.60
CA LEU A 40 3.19 3.87 4.94
C LEU A 40 2.67 4.24 6.33
N SER A 41 3.59 4.52 7.25
CA SER A 41 3.25 4.92 8.61
C SER A 41 3.49 6.41 8.81
N LEU A 42 2.41 7.18 8.87
CA LEU A 42 2.38 8.63 9.04
C LEU A 42 1.36 9.01 10.12
N LEU A 43 1.38 10.26 10.56
CA LEU A 43 0.27 10.78 11.37
C LEU A 43 -0.94 10.95 10.47
N GLN A 44 -2.08 10.43 10.93
CA GLN A 44 -3.36 10.47 10.22
C GLN A 44 -3.30 9.86 8.81
N THR A 45 -2.53 8.78 8.60
CA THR A 45 -2.45 8.08 7.29
C THR A 45 -3.85 7.79 6.70
N ASP A 46 -4.81 7.44 7.56
CA ASP A 46 -6.22 7.20 7.20
C ASP A 46 -6.86 8.33 6.40
N ARG A 47 -6.49 9.59 6.69
CA ARG A 47 -6.99 10.77 5.97
C ARG A 47 -6.43 10.88 4.55
N TYR A 48 -5.16 10.51 4.37
CA TYR A 48 -4.55 10.50 3.05
C TYR A 48 -5.17 9.39 2.19
N GLU A 49 -5.34 8.20 2.76
CA GLU A 49 -5.98 7.06 2.09
C GLU A 49 -7.45 7.32 1.74
N GLU A 50 -8.22 7.92 2.66
CA GLU A 50 -9.62 8.26 2.41
C GLU A 50 -9.78 9.28 1.28
N ALA A 51 -8.90 10.30 1.21
CA ALA A 51 -8.94 11.26 0.10
C ALA A 51 -8.75 10.55 -1.25
N LEU A 52 -7.78 9.63 -1.34
CA LEU A 52 -7.56 8.85 -2.56
C LEU A 52 -8.72 7.91 -2.88
N ARG A 53 -9.30 7.25 -1.86
CA ARG A 53 -10.47 6.36 -2.01
C ARG A 53 -11.68 7.10 -2.58
N GLN A 54 -11.94 8.31 -2.10
CA GLN A 54 -12.98 9.18 -2.65
C GLN A 54 -12.66 9.60 -4.09
N GLY A 55 -11.39 9.92 -4.38
CA GLY A 55 -10.93 10.19 -5.75
C GLY A 55 -11.17 9.04 -6.72
N ILE A 56 -10.86 7.80 -6.32
CA ILE A 56 -11.14 6.59 -7.13
C ILE A 56 -12.65 6.42 -7.35
N SER A 57 -13.47 6.72 -6.36
CA SER A 57 -14.92 6.65 -6.48
C SER A 57 -15.45 7.65 -7.53
N ARG A 58 -14.87 8.86 -7.57
CA ARG A 58 -15.16 9.88 -8.61
C ARG A 58 -14.69 9.43 -9.99
N LEU A 59 -13.53 8.79 -10.09
CA LEU A 59 -13.03 8.25 -11.36
C LEU A 59 -14.04 7.26 -11.97
N TRP A 60 -14.61 6.37 -11.17
CA TRP A 60 -15.66 5.44 -11.62
C TRP A 60 -16.97 6.13 -11.99
N ALA A 61 -17.24 7.31 -11.45
CA ALA A 61 -18.38 8.14 -11.83
C ALA A 61 -18.15 8.92 -13.15
N GLY A 62 -16.93 8.93 -13.68
CA GLY A 62 -16.58 9.57 -14.96
C GLY A 62 -16.03 10.99 -14.85
N ASP A 63 -15.68 11.44 -13.64
CA ASP A 63 -14.99 12.72 -13.43
C ASP A 63 -13.58 12.72 -14.08
N ASP A 64 -13.07 13.91 -14.41
CA ASP A 64 -11.74 14.07 -15.02
C ASP A 64 -10.61 13.59 -14.07
N PRO A 65 -9.74 12.65 -14.50
CA PRO A 65 -8.68 12.11 -13.65
C PRO A 65 -7.70 13.15 -13.11
N GLN A 66 -7.37 14.17 -13.92
CA GLN A 66 -6.42 15.19 -13.49
C GLN A 66 -7.02 16.08 -12.40
N ALA A 67 -8.25 16.55 -12.60
CA ALA A 67 -8.97 17.32 -11.59
C ALA A 67 -9.14 16.53 -10.27
N ILE A 68 -9.41 15.21 -10.35
CA ILE A 68 -9.47 14.35 -9.16
C ILE A 68 -8.13 14.36 -8.40
N LEU A 69 -7.01 14.16 -9.11
CA LEU A 69 -5.70 14.08 -8.48
C LEU A 69 -5.25 15.42 -7.89
N ASP A 70 -5.60 16.53 -8.55
CA ASP A 70 -5.36 17.88 -8.04
C ASP A 70 -6.11 18.11 -6.72
N ASP A 71 -7.39 17.70 -6.64
CA ASP A 71 -8.20 17.79 -5.42
C ASP A 71 -7.64 16.90 -4.29
N VAL A 72 -7.20 15.68 -4.61
CA VAL A 72 -6.58 14.76 -3.64
C VAL A 72 -5.28 15.36 -3.09
N ALA A 73 -4.42 15.89 -3.96
CA ALA A 73 -3.18 16.55 -3.56
C ALA A 73 -3.44 17.76 -2.64
N ALA A 74 -4.41 18.61 -2.98
CA ALA A 74 -4.80 19.73 -2.13
C ALA A 74 -5.31 19.28 -0.74
N SER A 75 -6.04 18.16 -0.69
CA SER A 75 -6.50 17.57 0.58
C SER A 75 -5.35 17.03 1.44
N TRP A 76 -4.34 16.41 0.81
CA TRP A 76 -3.12 15.98 1.48
C TRP A 76 -2.30 17.15 2.01
N ASP A 77 -2.18 18.24 1.25
CA ASP A 77 -1.52 19.47 1.70
C ASP A 77 -2.23 20.06 2.91
N ALA A 78 -3.55 20.19 2.85
CA ALA A 78 -4.35 20.70 3.97
C ALA A 78 -4.23 19.82 5.22
N THR A 79 -4.17 18.50 5.05
CA THR A 79 -3.96 17.54 6.15
C THR A 79 -2.57 17.73 6.76
N THR A 80 -1.52 17.79 5.91
CA THR A 80 -0.14 17.99 6.35
C THR A 80 0.04 19.31 7.09
N GLN A 81 -0.56 20.40 6.58
CA GLN A 81 -0.52 21.71 7.22
C GLN A 81 -1.18 21.70 8.60
N LYS A 82 -2.33 21.02 8.76
CA LYS A 82 -3.01 20.87 10.06
C LYS A 82 -2.19 20.09 11.08
N ILE A 83 -1.45 19.07 10.63
CA ILE A 83 -0.55 18.29 11.50
C ILE A 83 0.71 19.09 11.87
N GLY A 84 1.19 19.91 10.94
CA GLY A 84 2.47 20.59 10.97
C GLY A 84 3.50 19.86 10.11
N VAL A 85 4.01 20.56 9.08
CA VAL A 85 4.91 19.99 8.06
C VAL A 85 6.15 19.36 8.68
N ASP A 86 6.83 20.04 9.62
CA ASP A 86 8.05 19.52 10.24
C ASP A 86 7.80 18.25 11.05
N LYS A 87 6.65 18.18 11.72
CA LYS A 87 6.24 17.01 12.49
C LYS A 87 5.96 15.83 11.57
N GLN A 88 5.22 16.06 10.48
CA GLN A 88 4.93 15.02 9.49
C GLN A 88 6.22 14.52 8.82
N LYS A 89 7.13 15.45 8.48
CA LYS A 89 8.43 15.12 7.89
C LYS A 89 9.29 14.26 8.81
N ALA A 90 9.32 14.56 10.11
CA ALA A 90 10.07 13.75 11.07
C ALA A 90 9.54 12.30 11.14
N VAL A 91 8.22 12.11 11.15
CA VAL A 91 7.60 10.78 11.14
C VAL A 91 7.86 10.05 9.82
N TYR A 92 7.75 10.76 8.69
CA TYR A 92 8.09 10.20 7.39
C TYR A 92 9.55 9.71 7.34
N LEU A 93 10.50 10.50 7.83
CA LEU A 93 11.92 10.12 7.84
C LEU A 93 12.21 8.91 8.74
N ASP A 94 11.52 8.78 9.89
CA ASP A 94 11.59 7.58 10.72
C ASP A 94 11.09 6.33 9.97
N TRP A 95 9.91 6.43 9.33
CA TRP A 95 9.38 5.34 8.51
C TRP A 95 10.32 5.00 7.34
N ALA A 96 10.78 6.00 6.60
CA ALA A 96 11.63 5.85 5.41
C ALA A 96 12.99 5.20 5.73
N GLY A 97 13.47 5.34 6.97
CA GLY A 97 14.71 4.69 7.43
C GLY A 97 14.58 3.20 7.74
N LYS A 98 13.37 2.61 7.68
CA LYS A 98 13.15 1.20 8.00
C LYS A 98 13.64 0.29 6.85
N PRO A 99 14.18 -0.91 7.15
CA PRO A 99 14.79 -1.80 6.15
C PRO A 99 13.94 -2.17 4.92
N ASN A 100 12.61 -2.00 4.99
CA ASN A 100 11.67 -2.35 3.91
C ASN A 100 10.81 -1.16 3.44
N ALA A 101 11.11 0.06 3.88
CA ALA A 101 10.38 1.24 3.39
C ALA A 101 10.67 1.52 1.92
N TYR A 102 11.91 1.24 1.49
CA TYR A 102 12.37 1.31 0.11
C TYR A 102 13.29 0.11 -0.19
N PRO A 103 12.73 -1.06 -0.55
CA PRO A 103 13.54 -2.21 -0.96
C PRO A 103 14.35 -1.86 -2.22
N GLN A 104 15.62 -2.30 -2.26
CA GLN A 104 16.54 -2.11 -3.39
C GLN A 104 16.58 -3.32 -4.33
#